data_AF-A0A366FS70-F1
#
_entry.id   AF-A0A366FS70-F1
#
_cell.length_a   1.000
_cell.length_b   1.000
_cell.length_c   1.000
_cell.angle_alpha   90.00
_cell.angle_beta   90.00
_cell.angle_gamma   90.00
#
_symmetry.space_group_name_H-M   'P 1'
#
loop_
_entity.id
_entity.type
_entity.pdbx_description
1 polymer ?
#
loop_
_entity_poly.entity_id
_entity_poly.type
_entity_poly.pdbx_seq_one_letter_code
_entity_poly.pdbx_strand_id
1 'polypeptide(L)'
;MSTLFDLIVLIVALALAWVAIRYLGRFLSWVERAEIARQKAEAEEERKRKGAAAPPRPAAAGAPEGVPADHVVAIAAAVAAYGFRVVHIEDAATGNAWASEGRWQHQMSHRPH
;
A
#
# COMPACT_ATOMS: atom_id res chain seq x y z
N MET A 1 -16.88 -48.31 28.52
CA MET A 1 -17.47 -48.07 27.18
C MET A 1 -17.62 -46.58 26.87
N SER A 2 -17.90 -45.70 27.85
CA SER A 2 -18.09 -44.27 27.62
C SER A 2 -16.85 -43.53 27.09
N THR A 3 -15.65 -43.83 27.61
CA THR A 3 -14.40 -43.11 27.26
C THR A 3 -13.96 -43.27 25.80
N LEU A 4 -14.24 -44.42 25.17
CA LEU A 4 -13.89 -44.66 23.77
C LEU A 4 -14.81 -43.85 22.84
N PHE A 5 -16.10 -43.79 23.16
CA PHE A 5 -17.07 -43.01 22.41
C PHE A 5 -16.75 -41.51 22.48
N ASP A 6 -16.44 -41.01 23.67
CA ASP A 6 -16.05 -39.61 23.88
C ASP A 6 -14.79 -39.23 23.09
N LEU A 7 -13.80 -40.13 23.05
CA LEU A 7 -12.57 -39.95 22.26
C LEU A 7 -12.87 -39.86 20.76
N ILE A 8 -13.74 -40.73 20.24
CA ILE A 8 -14.13 -40.72 18.82
C ILE A 8 -14.84 -39.42 18.48
N VAL A 9 -15.79 -38.98 19.32
CA VAL A 9 -16.52 -37.73 19.11
C VAL A 9 -15.57 -36.54 19.08
N LEU A 10 -14.60 -36.49 19.99
CA LEU A 10 -13.60 -35.42 20.04
C LEU A 10 -12.71 -35.40 18.78
N ILE A 11 -12.25 -36.57 18.31
CA ILE A 11 -11.46 -36.69 17.09
C ILE A 11 -12.25 -36.20 15.87
N VAL A 12 -13.52 -36.60 15.76
CA VAL A 12 -14.40 -36.17 14.67
C VAL A 12 -14.63 -34.65 14.73
N ALA A 13 -14.89 -34.09 15.91
CA ALA A 13 -15.07 -32.65 16.09
C ALA A 13 -13.82 -31.86 15.68
N LEU A 14 -12.63 -32.31 16.08
CA LEU A 14 -11.37 -31.68 15.68
C LEU A 14 -11.11 -31.79 14.18
N ALA A 15 -11.41 -32.93 13.57
CA ALA A 15 -11.29 -33.11 12.13
C ALA A 15 -12.22 -32.14 11.36
N LEU A 16 -13.47 -32.01 11.80
CA LEU A 16 -14.43 -31.07 11.21
C LEU A 16 -13.99 -29.61 11.39
N ALA A 17 -13.52 -29.24 12.58
CA ALA A 17 -12.99 -27.90 12.83
C ALA A 17 -11.78 -27.59 11.94
N TRP A 18 -10.86 -28.53 11.79
CA TRP A 18 -9.69 -28.37 10.92
C TRP A 18 -10.09 -28.19 9.45
N VAL A 19 -11.04 -29.00 8.97
CA VAL A 19 -11.59 -28.87 7.61
C VAL A 19 -12.23 -27.49 7.42
N ALA A 20 -13.04 -27.03 8.38
CA ALA A 20 -13.67 -25.72 8.33
C ALA A 20 -12.65 -24.58 8.25
N ILE A 21 -11.59 -24.61 9.08
CA ILE A 21 -10.50 -23.63 9.05
C ILE A 21 -9.81 -23.61 7.68
N ARG A 22 -9.54 -24.78 7.10
CA ARG A 22 -8.90 -24.89 5.77
C ARG A 22 -9.77 -24.26 4.68
N TYR A 23 -11.07 -24.53 4.69
CA TYR A 23 -11.99 -23.94 3.71
C TYR A 23 -12.14 -22.43 3.89
N LEU A 24 -12.21 -21.95 5.14
CA LEU A 24 -12.26 -20.53 5.45
C LEU A 24 -11.00 -19.80 4.96
N GLY A 25 -9.81 -20.35 5.25
CA GLY A 25 -8.55 -19.79 4.76
C GLY A 25 -8.50 -19.74 3.22
N ARG A 26 -8.93 -20.81 2.55
CA ARG A 26 -9.01 -20.86 1.09
C ARG A 26 -9.98 -19.83 0.52
N PHE A 27 -11.12 -19.62 1.17
CA PHE A 27 -12.10 -18.60 0.80
C PHE A 27 -11.54 -17.18 0.96
N LEU A 28 -10.93 -16.86 2.10
CA LEU A 28 -10.31 -15.55 2.34
C LEU A 28 -9.19 -15.27 1.34
N SER A 29 -8.31 -16.24 1.08
CA SER A 29 -7.28 -16.11 0.05
C SER A 29 -7.82 -15.94 -1.36
N TRP A 30 -9.02 -16.46 -1.65
CA TRP A 30 -9.69 -16.23 -2.93
C TRP A 30 -10.24 -14.79 -3.01
N VAL A 31 -10.89 -14.30 -1.94
CA VAL A 31 -11.41 -12.92 -1.86
C VAL A 31 -10.29 -11.91 -2.06
N GLU A 32 -9.16 -12.08 -1.36
CA GLU A 32 -8.00 -11.18 -1.47
C GLU A 32 -7.47 -11.11 -2.92
N ARG A 33 -7.34 -12.27 -3.57
CA ARG A 33 -6.89 -12.33 -4.98
C ARG A 33 -7.88 -11.68 -5.94
N ALA A 34 -9.18 -11.85 -5.69
CA ALA A 34 -10.23 -11.23 -6.49
C ALA A 34 -10.17 -9.71 -6.40
N GLU A 35 -9.95 -9.17 -5.19
CA GLU A 35 -9.83 -7.74 -4.98
C GLU A 35 -8.56 -7.17 -5.61
N ILE A 36 -7.41 -7.83 -5.46
CA ILE A 36 -6.16 -7.43 -6.13
C ILE A 36 -6.33 -7.45 -7.66
N ALA A 37 -7.02 -8.45 -8.20
CA ALA A 37 -7.29 -8.52 -9.64
C ALA A 37 -8.17 -7.36 -10.11
N ARG A 38 -9.20 -7.00 -9.33
CA ARG A 38 -10.06 -5.86 -9.61
C ARG A 38 -9.28 -4.54 -9.60
N GLN A 39 -8.48 -4.30 -8.56
CA GLN A 39 -7.64 -3.09 -8.47
C GLN A 39 -6.64 -2.99 -9.62
N LYS A 40 -6.04 -4.12 -10.03
CA LYS A 40 -5.14 -4.14 -11.20
C LYS A 40 -5.87 -3.80 -12.49
N ALA A 41 -7.09 -4.30 -12.68
CA ALA A 41 -7.90 -3.97 -13.85
C ALA A 41 -8.25 -2.47 -13.88
N GLU A 42 -8.69 -1.91 -12.75
CA GLU A 42 -8.99 -0.48 -12.61
C GLU A 42 -7.74 0.39 -12.87
N ALA A 43 -6.59 0.02 -12.32
CA ALA A 43 -5.33 0.72 -12.55
C ALA A 43 -4.85 0.63 -14.02
N GLU A 44 -5.08 -0.51 -14.70
CA GLU A 44 -4.75 -0.66 -16.11
C GLU A 44 -5.66 0.19 -17.00
N GLU A 45 -6.96 0.27 -16.68
CA GLU A 45 -7.88 1.18 -17.34
C GLU A 45 -7.51 2.65 -17.13
N GLU A 46 -7.14 3.03 -15.91
CA GLU A 46 -6.69 4.39 -15.62
C GLU A 46 -5.41 4.73 -16.38
N ARG A 47 -4.44 3.80 -16.46
CA ARG A 47 -3.23 3.97 -17.28
C ARG A 47 -3.56 4.14 -18.76
N LYS A 48 -4.51 3.37 -19.30
CA LYS A 48 -4.96 3.52 -20.69
C LYS A 48 -5.65 4.87 -20.92
N ARG A 49 -6.40 5.39 -19.95
CA ARG A 49 -7.02 6.73 -20.00
C ARG A 49 -5.99 7.85 -19.91
N LYS A 50 -5.02 7.76 -18.99
CA LYS A 50 -3.97 8.77 -18.78
C LYS A 50 -2.87 8.77 -19.86
N GLY A 51 -2.64 7.63 -20.52
CA GLY A 51 -1.69 7.51 -21.63
C GLY A 51 -2.01 8.36 -22.86
N ALA A 52 -3.22 8.93 -22.95
CA ALA A 52 -3.63 9.77 -24.07
C ALA A 52 -3.25 11.27 -23.93
N ALA A 53 -2.83 11.74 -22.75
CA ALA A 53 -2.43 13.14 -22.56
C ALA A 53 -1.62 13.35 -21.28
N ALA A 54 -0.33 13.01 -21.30
CA ALA A 54 0.60 13.60 -20.34
C ALA A 54 1.12 14.91 -20.96
N PRO A 55 0.72 16.11 -20.46
CA PRO A 55 1.36 17.34 -20.89
C PRO A 55 2.86 17.29 -20.54
N PRO A 56 3.73 17.92 -21.34
CA PRO A 56 5.16 17.93 -21.07
C PRO A 56 5.41 18.49 -19.66
N ARG A 57 6.27 17.78 -18.91
CA ARG A 57 6.72 18.15 -17.56
C ARG A 57 7.10 19.64 -17.55
N PRO A 58 6.53 20.48 -16.67
CA PRO A 58 6.96 21.86 -16.57
C PRO A 58 8.46 21.87 -16.24
N ALA A 59 9.23 22.56 -17.06
CA ALA A 59 10.64 22.83 -16.79
C ALA A 59 10.77 23.37 -15.36
N ALA A 60 11.72 22.85 -14.60
CA ALA A 60 11.98 23.30 -13.24
C ALA A 60 12.04 24.83 -13.24
N ALA A 61 11.15 25.47 -12.49
CA ALA A 61 11.19 26.91 -12.30
C ALA A 61 12.59 27.24 -11.79
N GLY A 62 13.27 28.18 -12.48
CA GLY A 62 14.59 28.65 -12.09
C GLY A 62 14.59 29.04 -10.61
N ALA A 63 15.75 28.88 -9.95
CA ALA A 63 15.90 29.21 -8.54
C ALA A 63 15.25 30.57 -8.24
N PRO A 64 14.42 30.67 -7.17
CA PRO A 64 13.77 31.93 -6.83
C PRO A 64 14.84 33.03 -6.69
N GLU A 65 14.62 34.16 -7.37
CA GLU A 65 15.51 35.31 -7.28
C GLU A 65 15.74 35.67 -5.81
N GLY A 66 16.99 35.59 -5.35
CA GLY A 66 17.39 35.90 -3.98
C GLY A 66 17.92 34.74 -3.14
N VAL A 67 17.90 33.49 -3.63
CA VAL A 67 18.57 32.37 -2.94
C VAL A 67 19.95 32.11 -3.56
N PRO A 68 21.07 32.31 -2.81
CA PRO A 68 22.40 31.99 -3.30
C PRO A 68 22.52 30.51 -3.71
N ALA A 69 23.20 30.24 -4.83
CA ALA A 69 23.37 28.89 -5.37
C ALA A 69 24.01 27.94 -4.35
N ASP A 70 24.94 28.43 -3.53
CA ASP A 70 25.62 27.66 -2.50
C ASP A 70 24.63 27.10 -1.45
N HIS A 71 23.56 27.83 -1.13
CA HIS A 71 22.54 27.35 -0.21
C HIS A 71 21.74 26.19 -0.82
N VAL A 72 21.42 26.27 -2.11
CA VAL A 72 20.71 25.20 -2.82
C VAL A 72 21.56 23.94 -2.87
N VAL A 73 22.86 24.07 -3.16
CA VAL A 73 23.80 22.94 -3.18
C VAL A 73 23.93 22.31 -1.80
N ALA A 74 24.08 23.13 -0.74
CA ALA A 74 24.18 22.65 0.63
C ALA A 74 22.91 21.89 1.07
N ILE A 75 21.72 22.42 0.77
CA ILE A 75 20.44 21.78 1.07
C ILE A 75 20.31 20.47 0.27
N ALA A 76 20.61 20.48 -1.03
CA ALA A 76 20.54 19.30 -1.88
C ALA A 76 21.49 18.19 -1.40
N ALA A 77 22.71 18.54 -0.99
CA ALA A 77 23.68 17.59 -0.44
C ALA A 77 23.21 17.01 0.91
N ALA A 78 22.69 17.85 1.80
CA ALA A 78 22.15 17.41 3.09
C ALA A 78 20.96 16.45 2.91
N VAL A 79 20.06 16.79 1.98
CA VAL A 79 18.90 15.98 1.61
C VAL A 79 19.36 14.64 1.00
N ALA A 80 20.32 14.66 0.06
CA ALA A 80 20.92 13.45 -0.52
C ALA A 80 21.57 12.52 0.51
N ALA A 81 22.25 13.07 1.52
CA ALA A 81 22.89 12.30 2.58
C ALA A 81 21.88 11.61 3.52
N TYR A 82 20.69 12.18 3.70
CA TYR A 82 19.69 11.68 4.66
C TYR A 82 18.81 10.54 4.14
N GLY A 83 18.86 10.23 2.83
CA GLY A 83 18.05 9.15 2.24
C GLY A 83 16.55 9.46 2.29
N PHE A 84 16.06 10.24 1.35
CA PHE A 84 14.68 10.72 1.30
C PHE A 84 13.89 10.07 0.14
N ARG A 85 12.57 9.94 0.31
CA ARG A 85 11.66 9.44 -0.73
C ARG A 85 10.70 10.56 -1.13
N VAL A 86 10.82 11.06 -2.35
CA VAL A 86 9.84 12.00 -2.93
C VAL A 86 8.68 11.18 -3.49
N VAL A 87 7.48 11.40 -2.97
CA VAL A 87 6.26 10.78 -3.48
C VAL A 87 5.51 11.81 -4.31
N HIS A 88 5.29 11.52 -5.59
CA HIS A 88 4.47 12.35 -6.45
C HIS A 88 2.99 12.02 -6.19
N ILE A 89 2.20 13.03 -5.81
CA ILE A 89 0.78 12.88 -5.49
C ILE A 89 0.01 13.58 -6.61
N GLU A 90 -0.60 12.80 -7.50
CA GLU A 90 -1.53 13.31 -8.51
C GLU A 90 -2.94 13.45 -7.90
N ASP A 91 -3.43 14.69 -7.91
CA ASP A 91 -4.80 15.22 -7.73
C ASP A 91 -5.72 14.64 -6.62
N ALA A 92 -6.29 15.56 -5.82
CA ALA A 92 -7.28 15.27 -4.79
C ALA A 92 -8.66 14.87 -5.36
N ALA A 93 -8.89 15.07 -6.66
CA ALA A 93 -10.16 14.78 -7.33
C ALA A 93 -10.54 13.27 -7.37
N THR A 94 -9.56 12.36 -7.34
CA THR A 94 -9.80 10.89 -7.31
C THR A 94 -9.72 10.29 -5.91
N GLY A 95 -9.64 11.13 -4.87
CA GLY A 95 -10.06 10.84 -3.50
C GLY A 95 -9.76 9.44 -2.98
N ASN A 96 -8.56 9.24 -2.42
CA ASN A 96 -8.24 8.33 -1.29
C ASN A 96 -6.72 8.15 -1.12
N ALA A 97 -5.92 8.45 -2.15
CA ALA A 97 -4.47 8.25 -2.13
C ALA A 97 -3.72 9.17 -1.14
N TRP A 98 -4.12 10.44 -1.01
CA TRP A 98 -3.62 11.34 0.05
C TRP A 98 -3.83 10.73 1.44
N ALA A 99 -4.97 10.07 1.59
CA ALA A 99 -5.49 9.66 2.86
C ALA A 99 -4.84 8.35 3.32
N SER A 100 -4.53 7.39 2.45
CA SER A 100 -3.91 6.12 2.88
C SER A 100 -2.41 6.24 3.20
N GLU A 101 -1.60 6.75 2.28
CA GLU A 101 -0.14 6.80 2.43
C GLU A 101 0.28 7.85 3.48
N GLY A 102 -0.38 9.01 3.48
CA GLY A 102 -0.16 10.05 4.50
C GLY A 102 -0.54 9.57 5.92
N ARG A 103 -1.67 8.87 6.07
CA ARG A 103 -2.06 8.27 7.36
C ARG A 103 -1.09 7.17 7.78
N TRP A 104 -0.65 6.32 6.85
CA TRP A 104 0.32 5.27 7.14
C TRP A 104 1.64 5.83 7.64
N GLN A 105 2.21 6.83 6.95
CA GLN A 105 3.47 7.44 7.38
C GLN A 105 3.32 8.20 8.71
N HIS A 106 2.18 8.86 8.95
CA HIS A 106 1.92 9.52 10.22
C HIS A 106 1.72 8.55 11.39
N GLN A 107 1.11 7.38 11.14
CA GLN A 107 0.99 6.32 12.15
C GLN A 107 2.32 5.65 12.46
N MET A 108 3.15 5.43 11.43
CA MET A 108 4.42 4.70 11.56
C MET A 108 5.61 5.62 11.87
N SER A 109 5.42 6.94 11.91
CA SER A 109 6.49 7.90 12.25
C SER A 109 6.91 7.82 13.72
N HIS A 110 6.02 7.37 14.60
CA HIS A 110 6.30 7.18 16.01
C HIS A 110 6.82 5.76 16.25
N ARG A 111 8.11 5.54 16.00
CA ARG A 111 8.82 4.44 16.66
C ARG A 111 9.33 4.97 18.00
N PRO A 112 8.74 4.56 19.15
CA PRO A 112 9.49 4.60 20.38
C PRO A 112 10.62 3.57 20.21
N HIS A 113 11.83 4.07 20.44
CA HIS A 113 13.11 3.40 20.25
C HIS A 113 13.16 2.04 20.97
#